data_AF-A0A926JRG1-F1
#
_entry.id   AF-A0A926JRG1-F1
#
_cell.length_a   1.000
_cell.length_b   1.000
_cell.length_c   1.000
_cell.angle_alpha   90.00
_cell.angle_beta   90.00
_cell.angle_gamma   90.00
#
_symmetry.space_group_name_H-M   'P 1'
#
loop_
_entity.id
_entity.type
_entity.pdbx_description
1 polymer ?
#
loop_
_entity_poly.entity_id
_entity_poly.type
_entity_poly.pdbx_seq_one_letter_code
_entity_poly.pdbx_strand_id
1 'polypeptide(L)'
;MKYFLLFVILLLNYSGFATPDGPRKEHPVSFCAGGFEADYQYYNLFAQENIEEPRYKAFLLTYNNRYYTTNKEENTEKNENIEDWQKYLSITYEQARYLVFRSDRDELRALAGGKAVSDKKLDFIDAHFIKKHKQALLYLAYAKYLEPYMTVKGGRSNYWRNTPEHTVEELDYDKVINVLERSWQAETDKDLKLRYGYQLVRFAHYNLKHSEAINYFNSYVESLAHKPIMYYYALDQKGGAERALGHYMQAHYDFFRFFTHTKNRKARAYTSMRVTQDLDFEKLLAGAETTAEKNDLYMLLGYRDFNNPLSSFNKIIQNDPNAPQAKVLMARAVNQLERDYFPIHYSCPYNNQDCMKELNDRRIPLDLNRESGSFLQQSLNAALRQANNNAVKEQGFWQLTTAWLYYIQGDYKTARDYLGKMESGDSRITRQKDRLAMLIDISEQPEITPDFEELLVKDYGSIFNIDSIAAAGYSYPPGVPGFLTDVLANRYFLQKDYAKAFLLQNHITALEYRPDMELLEAIGALYHKKDKMPLNKCSSATFPRGNTATRKNSISPEPASM
;
A
#
# COMPACT_ATOMS: atom_id res chain seq x y z
N MET A 1 -61.35 33.60 -9.76
CA MET A 1 -62.59 33.53 -10.56
C MET A 1 -62.38 34.36 -11.83
N LYS A 2 -62.29 33.69 -12.99
CA LYS A 2 -62.31 34.18 -14.41
C LYS A 2 -61.42 35.34 -14.91
N TYR A 3 -61.00 35.12 -16.17
CA TYR A 3 -60.53 35.99 -17.26
C TYR A 3 -59.00 36.17 -17.40
N PHE A 4 -58.33 35.63 -18.44
CA PHE A 4 -58.29 35.92 -19.91
C PHE A 4 -57.28 37.02 -20.26
N LEU A 5 -56.26 36.69 -21.07
CA LEU A 5 -55.75 37.43 -22.25
C LEU A 5 -54.49 36.68 -22.77
N LEU A 6 -54.43 36.11 -23.99
CA LEU A 6 -54.19 36.76 -25.30
C LEU A 6 -52.87 37.56 -25.32
N PHE A 7 -51.94 37.48 -26.29
CA PHE A 7 -51.95 36.92 -27.65
C PHE A 7 -50.54 37.10 -28.30
N VAL A 8 -50.31 36.40 -29.42
CA VAL A 8 -49.36 36.67 -30.54
C VAL A 8 -47.92 36.13 -30.47
N ILE A 9 -47.41 35.17 -31.25
CA ILE A 9 -47.61 34.64 -32.63
C ILE A 9 -46.70 35.27 -33.72
N LEU A 10 -46.05 34.37 -34.49
CA LEU A 10 -45.43 34.50 -35.84
C LEU A 10 -44.03 35.14 -35.88
N LEU A 11 -43.04 34.56 -36.58
CA LEU A 11 -43.05 34.01 -37.96
C LEU A 11 -42.16 32.75 -38.06
N LEU A 12 -42.65 31.60 -38.56
CA LEU A 12 -42.68 31.12 -39.96
C LEU A 12 -41.29 30.90 -40.59
N ASN A 13 -40.95 29.80 -41.27
CA ASN A 13 -41.59 28.50 -41.50
C ASN A 13 -40.61 27.63 -42.35
N TYR A 14 -40.98 26.36 -42.56
CA TYR A 14 -40.50 25.41 -43.59
C TYR A 14 -39.32 24.43 -43.31
N SER A 15 -39.75 23.27 -42.80
CA SER A 15 -39.74 21.93 -43.47
C SER A 15 -38.45 21.14 -43.64
N GLY A 16 -38.49 19.90 -43.12
CA GLY A 16 -37.67 18.79 -43.61
C GLY A 16 -37.83 17.49 -42.82
N PHE A 17 -38.86 16.70 -43.14
CA PHE A 17 -38.94 15.23 -43.09
C PHE A 17 -38.62 14.42 -41.81
N ALA A 18 -39.67 13.72 -41.35
CA ALA A 18 -39.78 12.36 -40.78
C ALA A 18 -38.55 11.66 -40.12
N THR A 19 -38.72 11.24 -38.86
CA THR A 19 -38.36 9.87 -38.38
C THR A 19 -39.24 9.46 -37.19
N PRO A 20 -39.85 8.26 -37.19
CA PRO A 20 -40.52 7.68 -36.03
C PRO A 20 -39.56 6.71 -35.32
N ASP A 21 -38.97 7.11 -34.19
CA ASP A 21 -38.29 6.19 -33.29
C ASP A 21 -38.54 6.60 -31.83
N GLY A 22 -38.91 5.62 -31.00
CA GLY A 22 -39.35 5.77 -29.62
C GLY A 22 -38.30 6.37 -28.66
N PRO A 23 -38.61 6.46 -27.36
CA PRO A 23 -37.72 7.09 -26.39
C PRO A 23 -36.40 6.33 -26.36
N ARG A 24 -35.34 6.94 -26.90
CA ARG A 24 -33.96 6.48 -26.68
C ARG A 24 -33.76 6.46 -25.17
N LYS A 25 -33.58 5.25 -24.62
CA LYS A 25 -33.02 5.09 -23.29
C LYS A 25 -31.73 5.89 -23.29
N GLU A 26 -31.69 6.97 -22.51
CA GLU A 26 -30.44 7.57 -22.09
C GLU A 26 -29.66 6.45 -21.42
N HIS A 27 -28.70 5.90 -22.14
CA HIS A 27 -27.65 5.13 -21.51
C HIS A 27 -26.99 6.12 -20.54
N PRO A 28 -26.98 5.85 -19.22
CA PRO A 28 -26.11 6.61 -18.34
C PRO A 28 -24.72 6.41 -18.93
N VAL A 29 -24.12 7.51 -19.38
CA VAL A 29 -22.74 7.54 -19.83
C VAL A 29 -21.93 7.13 -18.60
N SER A 30 -21.63 5.84 -18.52
CA SER A 30 -20.67 5.32 -17.58
C SER A 30 -19.32 5.82 -18.08
N PHE A 31 -18.84 6.90 -17.48
CA PHE A 31 -17.42 7.21 -17.54
C PHE A 31 -16.70 6.11 -16.77
N CYS A 32 -16.40 5.00 -17.45
CA CYS A 32 -15.23 4.23 -17.12
C CYS A 32 -14.03 5.09 -17.50
N ALA A 33 -13.61 5.99 -16.62
CA ALA A 33 -12.24 6.46 -16.67
C ALA A 33 -11.38 5.20 -16.51
N GLY A 34 -10.63 4.83 -17.55
CA GLY A 34 -9.52 3.90 -17.40
C GLY A 34 -8.70 4.41 -16.21
N GLY A 35 -8.57 3.59 -15.17
CA GLY A 35 -8.15 4.03 -13.84
C GLY A 35 -6.90 4.89 -13.92
N PHE A 36 -7.01 6.14 -13.50
CA PHE A 36 -5.84 6.97 -13.25
C PHE A 36 -5.11 6.37 -12.06
N GLU A 37 -4.05 5.62 -12.33
CA GLU A 37 -3.25 4.99 -11.29
C GLU A 37 -2.13 5.94 -10.87
N ALA A 38 -2.44 6.91 -10.01
CA ALA A 38 -1.53 7.94 -9.51
C ALA A 38 -0.20 7.39 -8.95
N ASP A 39 -0.18 6.16 -8.41
CA ASP A 39 1.07 5.53 -7.94
C ASP A 39 2.01 5.06 -9.07
N TYR A 40 1.57 5.09 -10.33
CA TYR A 40 2.38 4.75 -11.51
C TYR A 40 2.75 6.00 -12.32
N GLN A 41 2.66 7.20 -11.75
CA GLN A 41 2.99 8.45 -12.44
C GLN A 41 4.33 9.08 -12.01
N TYR A 42 5.10 8.37 -11.18
CA TYR A 42 6.38 8.83 -10.67
C TYR A 42 7.33 7.63 -10.46
N TYR A 43 8.62 7.93 -10.32
CA TYR A 43 9.64 6.96 -9.96
C TYR A 43 9.67 6.79 -8.43
N ASN A 44 9.23 5.63 -7.96
CA ASN A 44 9.32 5.26 -6.55
C ASN A 44 10.72 4.69 -6.25
N LEU A 45 11.62 5.56 -5.81
CA LEU A 45 13.04 5.25 -5.62
C LEU A 45 13.37 5.03 -4.13
N PHE A 46 12.67 5.73 -3.23
CA PHE A 46 12.76 5.54 -1.79
C PHE A 46 11.84 4.41 -1.31
N ALA A 47 12.45 3.30 -0.89
CA ALA A 47 11.75 2.19 -0.25
C ALA A 47 11.16 2.64 1.10
N GLN A 48 9.88 3.01 1.10
CA GLN A 48 9.13 3.40 2.29
C GLN A 48 9.18 2.32 3.39
N GLU A 49 9.38 1.06 3.05
CA GLU A 49 9.51 -0.06 3.98
C GLU A 49 10.79 -0.05 4.83
N ASN A 50 11.73 0.86 4.54
CA ASN A 50 12.87 1.17 5.40
C ASN A 50 12.45 1.68 6.78
N ILE A 51 11.16 1.96 7.03
CA ILE A 51 10.66 2.22 8.39
C ILE A 51 10.81 0.99 9.32
N GLU A 52 10.99 -0.21 8.77
CA GLU A 52 11.19 -1.47 9.51
C GLU A 52 10.10 -1.78 10.55
N GLU A 53 8.88 -1.32 10.29
CA GLU A 53 7.76 -1.41 11.22
C GLU A 53 6.54 -2.02 10.52
N PRO A 54 6.49 -3.37 10.39
CA PRO A 54 5.47 -4.07 9.63
C PRO A 54 4.05 -3.78 10.08
N ARG A 55 3.83 -3.58 11.40
CA ARG A 55 2.53 -3.19 11.97
C ARG A 55 1.95 -1.88 11.39
N TYR A 56 2.79 -0.95 10.94
CA TYR A 56 2.35 0.32 10.35
C TYR A 56 2.46 0.36 8.83
N LYS A 57 2.89 -0.73 8.18
CA LYS A 57 3.10 -0.80 6.72
C LYS A 57 1.89 -0.33 5.91
N ALA A 58 0.67 -0.67 6.35
CA ALA A 58 -0.58 -0.26 5.70
C ALA A 58 -0.80 1.27 5.63
N PHE A 59 -0.09 2.04 6.47
CA PHE A 59 -0.21 3.49 6.59
C PHE A 59 0.85 4.26 5.80
N LEU A 60 1.71 3.56 5.04
CA LEU A 60 2.60 4.19 4.05
C LEU A 60 1.80 4.87 2.92
N LEU A 61 2.46 5.71 2.12
CA LEU A 61 1.79 6.52 1.11
C LEU A 61 1.42 5.70 -0.12
N THR A 62 0.15 5.75 -0.49
CA THR A 62 -0.45 5.24 -1.74
C THR A 62 -1.66 6.12 -2.05
N TYR A 63 -1.92 6.33 -3.33
CA TYR A 63 -3.12 7.03 -3.81
C TYR A 63 -4.10 6.11 -4.54
N ASN A 64 -3.63 4.97 -5.03
CA ASN A 64 -4.49 4.03 -5.77
C ASN A 64 -5.34 3.17 -4.83
N ASN A 65 -4.81 2.85 -3.65
CA ASN A 65 -5.46 1.97 -2.70
C ASN A 65 -5.73 2.69 -1.39
N ARG A 66 -6.75 2.22 -0.66
CA ARG A 66 -7.04 2.74 0.69
C ARG A 66 -5.88 2.52 1.66
N TYR A 67 -5.19 1.40 1.54
CA TYR A 67 -4.05 1.05 2.37
C TYR A 67 -2.89 0.66 1.47
N TYR A 68 -1.68 1.00 1.90
CA TYR A 68 -0.48 0.57 1.21
C TYR A 68 -0.38 -0.96 1.24
N THR A 69 -0.20 -1.56 0.08
CA THR A 69 -0.03 -3.00 -0.07
C THR A 69 1.18 -3.26 -0.97
N THR A 70 1.87 -4.37 -0.72
CA THR A 70 3.00 -4.81 -1.55
C THR A 70 2.64 -6.14 -2.19
N ASN A 71 3.03 -6.32 -3.44
CA ASN A 71 2.87 -7.60 -4.15
C ASN A 71 3.73 -8.73 -3.54
N LYS A 72 4.67 -8.40 -2.65
CA LYS A 72 5.48 -9.35 -1.89
C LYS A 72 4.87 -9.57 -0.50
N GLU A 73 4.60 -10.83 -0.15
CA GLU A 73 4.16 -11.27 1.19
C GLU A 73 5.26 -11.14 2.27
N GLU A 74 6.45 -10.63 1.91
CA GLU A 74 7.54 -10.44 2.85
C GLU A 74 7.16 -9.40 3.93
N ASN A 75 7.48 -9.73 5.18
CA ASN A 75 7.27 -8.89 6.36
C ASN A 75 5.79 -8.57 6.65
N THR A 76 4.90 -9.56 6.62
CA THR A 76 3.59 -9.43 7.27
C THR A 76 3.68 -9.77 8.74
N GLU A 77 3.07 -8.95 9.60
CA GLU A 77 2.90 -9.29 11.02
C GLU A 77 2.22 -10.65 11.19
N LYS A 78 2.79 -11.48 12.08
CA LYS A 78 2.16 -12.73 12.49
C LYS A 78 0.81 -12.46 13.15
N ASN A 79 -0.08 -13.43 13.06
CA ASN A 79 -1.42 -13.31 13.64
C ASN A 79 -1.35 -13.44 15.16
N GLU A 80 -1.67 -12.36 15.86
CA GLU A 80 -1.56 -12.30 17.33
C GLU A 80 -2.45 -13.31 18.05
N ASN A 81 -3.63 -13.66 17.52
CA ASN A 81 -4.44 -14.73 18.10
C ASN A 81 -3.74 -16.10 17.97
N ILE A 82 -2.97 -16.31 16.90
CA ILE A 82 -2.19 -17.54 16.73
C ILE A 82 -0.96 -17.55 17.63
N GLU A 83 -0.27 -16.43 17.80
CA GLU A 83 0.84 -16.32 18.75
C GLU A 83 0.37 -16.54 20.19
N ASP A 84 -0.82 -16.05 20.54
CA ASP A 84 -1.44 -16.29 21.85
C ASP A 84 -1.75 -17.78 22.04
N TRP A 85 -2.36 -18.45 21.06
CA TRP A 85 -2.56 -19.90 21.08
C TRP A 85 -1.25 -20.70 21.10
N GLN A 86 -0.24 -20.26 20.35
CA GLN A 86 1.08 -20.85 20.32
C GLN A 86 1.70 -20.87 21.72
N LYS A 87 1.67 -19.72 22.40
CA LYS A 87 2.17 -19.57 23.78
C LYS A 87 1.35 -20.41 24.76
N TYR A 88 0.03 -20.31 24.70
CA TYR A 88 -0.88 -21.01 25.60
C TYR A 88 -0.73 -22.54 25.52
N LEU A 89 -0.63 -23.09 24.31
CA LEU A 89 -0.51 -24.53 24.06
C LEU A 89 0.93 -25.04 24.06
N SER A 90 1.92 -24.13 24.10
CA SER A 90 3.36 -24.47 24.02
C SER A 90 3.72 -25.28 22.76
N ILE A 91 3.21 -24.85 21.61
CA ILE A 91 3.42 -25.49 20.30
C ILE A 91 4.11 -24.53 19.32
N THR A 92 4.42 -24.98 18.10
CA THR A 92 4.94 -24.09 17.04
C THR A 92 3.83 -23.19 16.47
N TYR A 93 4.20 -22.05 15.89
CA TYR A 93 3.25 -21.13 15.24
C TYR A 93 2.43 -21.83 14.14
N GLU A 94 3.06 -22.68 13.32
CA GLU A 94 2.35 -23.39 12.25
C GLU A 94 1.38 -24.45 12.79
N GLN A 95 1.74 -25.15 13.87
CA GLN A 95 0.80 -26.05 14.56
C GLN A 95 -0.39 -25.29 15.13
N ALA A 96 -0.16 -24.15 15.80
CA ALA A 96 -1.25 -23.30 16.32
C ALA A 96 -2.13 -22.75 15.19
N ARG A 97 -1.52 -22.28 14.10
CA ARG A 97 -2.22 -21.77 12.91
C ARG A 97 -3.10 -22.85 12.29
N TYR A 98 -2.57 -24.06 12.14
CA TYR A 98 -3.30 -25.19 11.61
C TYR A 98 -4.46 -25.58 12.54
N LEU A 99 -4.18 -25.73 13.83
CA LEU A 99 -5.15 -26.10 14.84
C LEU A 99 -6.32 -25.11 14.95
N VAL A 100 -6.06 -23.82 14.78
CA VAL A 100 -7.10 -22.78 14.88
C VAL A 100 -7.87 -22.66 13.57
N PHE A 101 -7.19 -22.53 12.43
CA PHE A 101 -7.84 -22.16 11.17
C PHE A 101 -8.10 -23.30 10.18
N ARG A 102 -7.53 -24.48 10.37
CA ARG A 102 -7.55 -25.55 9.33
C ARG A 102 -8.04 -26.91 9.80
N SER A 103 -7.84 -27.26 11.07
CA SER A 103 -8.30 -28.55 11.60
C SER A 103 -9.83 -28.70 11.56
N ASP A 104 -10.30 -29.94 11.54
CA ASP A 104 -11.72 -30.27 11.53
C ASP A 104 -12.34 -30.29 12.94
N ARG A 105 -13.61 -29.89 13.05
CA ARG A 105 -14.34 -29.87 14.33
C ARG A 105 -14.42 -31.25 14.97
N ASP A 106 -14.81 -32.26 14.20
CA ASP A 106 -15.12 -33.59 14.74
C ASP A 106 -13.84 -34.32 15.13
N GLU A 107 -12.73 -34.09 14.43
CA GLU A 107 -11.40 -34.53 14.86
C GLU A 107 -10.98 -33.90 16.19
N LEU A 108 -11.20 -32.60 16.41
CA LEU A 108 -10.90 -31.97 17.71
C LEU A 108 -11.73 -32.57 18.85
N ARG A 109 -13.01 -32.89 18.60
CA ARG A 109 -13.85 -33.57 19.59
C ARG A 109 -13.38 -34.99 19.87
N ALA A 110 -12.95 -35.72 18.84
CA ALA A 110 -12.39 -37.06 18.98
C ALA A 110 -11.11 -37.04 19.84
N LEU A 111 -10.18 -36.11 19.55
CA LEU A 111 -8.96 -35.91 20.34
C LEU A 111 -9.25 -35.53 21.79
N ALA A 112 -10.19 -34.61 22.03
CA ALA A 112 -10.61 -34.25 23.40
C ALA A 112 -11.22 -35.44 24.16
N GLY A 113 -11.80 -36.40 23.44
CA GLY A 113 -12.30 -37.68 23.94
C GLY A 113 -11.24 -38.77 24.08
N GLY A 114 -9.97 -38.50 23.75
CA GLY A 114 -8.86 -39.46 23.81
C GLY A 114 -8.84 -40.47 22.65
N LYS A 115 -9.49 -40.17 21.53
CA LYS A 115 -9.51 -41.02 20.34
C LYS A 115 -8.46 -40.57 19.32
N ALA A 116 -7.91 -41.53 18.57
CA ALA A 116 -7.04 -41.24 17.43
C ALA A 116 -7.83 -40.61 16.27
N VAL A 117 -7.14 -39.78 15.47
CA VAL A 117 -7.70 -39.10 14.29
C VAL A 117 -6.85 -39.38 13.05
N SER A 118 -7.42 -39.16 11.87
CA SER A 118 -6.78 -39.44 10.59
C SER A 118 -5.81 -38.35 10.14
N ASP A 119 -6.03 -37.11 10.57
CA ASP A 119 -5.19 -35.98 10.18
C ASP A 119 -3.82 -36.00 10.87
N LYS A 120 -2.81 -36.42 10.11
CA LYS A 120 -1.41 -36.49 10.54
C LYS A 120 -0.81 -35.15 10.99
N LYS A 121 -1.39 -34.02 10.58
CA LYS A 121 -0.92 -32.71 11.07
C LYS A 121 -1.27 -32.48 12.53
N LEU A 122 -2.12 -33.31 13.12
CA LEU A 122 -2.49 -33.31 14.53
C LEU A 122 -1.69 -34.33 15.37
N ASP A 123 -0.72 -35.04 14.79
CA ASP A 123 0.09 -36.07 15.48
C ASP A 123 0.89 -35.55 16.69
N PHE A 124 1.09 -34.23 16.79
CA PHE A 124 1.72 -33.60 17.96
C PHE A 124 0.81 -33.57 19.21
N ILE A 125 -0.48 -33.87 19.05
CA ILE A 125 -1.47 -33.91 20.14
C ILE A 125 -1.44 -35.31 20.77
N ASP A 126 -0.50 -35.51 21.68
CA ASP A 126 -0.36 -36.76 22.42
C ASP A 126 -1.27 -36.80 23.68
N ALA A 127 -1.21 -37.91 24.41
CA ALA A 127 -1.99 -38.08 25.65
C ALA A 127 -1.64 -37.04 26.73
N HIS A 128 -0.39 -36.55 26.77
CA HIS A 128 0.03 -35.52 27.71
C HIS A 128 -0.56 -34.16 27.33
N PHE A 129 -0.52 -33.80 26.05
CA PHE A 129 -1.17 -32.62 25.51
C PHE A 129 -2.66 -32.62 25.82
N ILE A 130 -3.36 -33.73 25.53
CA ILE A 130 -4.79 -33.84 25.80
C ILE A 130 -5.07 -33.69 27.29
N LYS A 131 -4.31 -34.35 28.17
CA LYS A 131 -4.48 -34.22 29.62
C LYS A 131 -4.37 -32.76 30.09
N LYS A 132 -3.46 -31.98 29.50
CA LYS A 132 -3.22 -30.59 29.85
C LYS A 132 -4.17 -29.59 29.17
N HIS A 133 -4.55 -29.84 27.93
CA HIS A 133 -5.21 -28.87 27.04
C HIS A 133 -6.57 -29.34 26.50
N LYS A 134 -7.20 -30.34 27.14
CA LYS A 134 -8.53 -30.85 26.75
C LYS A 134 -9.57 -29.74 26.59
N GLN A 135 -9.63 -28.78 27.51
CA GLN A 135 -10.60 -27.68 27.45
C GLN A 135 -10.37 -26.76 26.24
N ALA A 136 -9.12 -26.55 25.85
CA ALA A 136 -8.80 -25.79 24.63
C ALA A 136 -9.27 -26.51 23.36
N LEU A 137 -9.13 -27.84 23.29
CA LEU A 137 -9.65 -28.63 22.16
C LEU A 137 -11.18 -28.56 22.08
N LEU A 138 -11.87 -28.63 23.23
CA LEU A 138 -13.32 -28.49 23.30
C LEU A 138 -13.78 -27.08 22.90
N TYR A 139 -13.11 -26.04 23.39
CA TYR A 139 -13.36 -24.65 22.99
C TYR A 139 -13.19 -24.48 21.47
N LEU A 140 -12.07 -24.95 20.91
CA LEU A 140 -11.78 -24.80 19.48
C LEU A 140 -12.79 -25.55 18.62
N ALA A 141 -13.22 -26.75 19.03
CA ALA A 141 -14.31 -27.46 18.37
C ALA A 141 -15.61 -26.63 18.36
N TYR A 142 -15.98 -26.04 19.49
CA TYR A 142 -17.19 -25.20 19.54
C TYR A 142 -17.04 -23.91 18.71
N ALA A 143 -15.87 -23.28 18.74
CA ALA A 143 -15.58 -22.11 17.92
C ALA A 143 -15.68 -22.41 16.41
N LYS A 144 -15.23 -23.60 15.97
CA LYS A 144 -15.38 -24.07 14.59
C LYS A 144 -16.83 -24.37 14.22
N TYR A 145 -17.65 -24.81 15.16
CA TYR A 145 -19.09 -24.94 14.94
C TYR A 145 -19.72 -23.57 14.66
N LEU A 146 -19.34 -22.52 15.39
CA LEU A 146 -19.88 -21.18 15.22
C LEU A 146 -19.36 -20.46 13.97
N GLU A 147 -18.09 -20.65 13.61
CA GLU A 147 -17.38 -19.87 12.57
C GLU A 147 -18.16 -19.67 11.25
N PRO A 148 -18.71 -20.71 10.60
CA PRO A 148 -19.37 -20.56 9.30
C PRO A 148 -20.58 -19.63 9.34
N TYR A 149 -21.24 -19.55 10.51
CA TYR A 149 -22.45 -18.77 10.73
C TYR A 149 -22.16 -17.32 11.14
N MET A 150 -20.91 -16.93 11.39
CA MET A 150 -20.58 -15.58 11.88
C MET A 150 -20.57 -14.55 10.74
N THR A 151 -21.73 -14.39 10.11
CA THR A 151 -22.01 -13.57 8.93
C THR A 151 -23.44 -13.04 9.03
N VAL A 152 -23.62 -11.76 8.69
CA VAL A 152 -24.96 -11.13 8.62
C VAL A 152 -25.44 -11.20 7.17
N LYS A 153 -26.74 -11.42 6.97
CA LYS A 153 -27.36 -11.37 5.64
C LYS A 153 -27.22 -9.96 5.06
N GLY A 154 -26.34 -9.80 4.08
CA GLY A 154 -26.17 -8.52 3.38
C GLY A 154 -27.30 -8.26 2.38
N GLY A 155 -27.66 -6.98 2.20
CA GLY A 155 -28.50 -6.56 1.08
C GLY A 155 -27.81 -6.89 -0.27
N ARG A 156 -28.57 -7.47 -1.20
CA ARG A 156 -28.13 -7.79 -2.57
C ARG A 156 -27.88 -6.51 -3.36
N SER A 157 -26.71 -5.88 -3.24
CA SER A 157 -26.38 -4.71 -4.07
C SER A 157 -25.30 -4.96 -5.13
N ASN A 158 -24.57 -6.09 -5.07
CA ASN A 158 -23.40 -6.31 -5.90
C ASN A 158 -23.29 -7.79 -6.34
N TYR A 159 -23.36 -8.05 -7.65
CA TYR A 159 -23.37 -9.40 -8.24
C TYR A 159 -22.02 -10.13 -8.19
N TRP A 160 -20.94 -9.43 -7.85
CA TRP A 160 -19.58 -9.93 -7.65
C TRP A 160 -19.28 -10.29 -6.19
N ARG A 161 -20.25 -10.12 -5.28
CA ARG A 161 -20.06 -10.43 -3.86
C ARG A 161 -20.45 -11.89 -3.61
N ASN A 162 -19.51 -12.71 -3.14
CA ASN A 162 -19.81 -14.06 -2.67
C ASN A 162 -20.89 -13.99 -1.59
N THR A 163 -22.01 -14.67 -1.83
CA THR A 163 -23.06 -14.83 -0.83
C THR A 163 -22.53 -15.82 0.21
N PRO A 164 -22.56 -15.49 1.51
CA PRO A 164 -22.11 -16.44 2.53
C PRO A 164 -23.00 -17.69 2.49
N GLU A 165 -22.38 -18.87 2.62
CA GLU A 165 -23.09 -20.16 2.59
C GLU A 165 -24.04 -20.33 3.78
N HIS A 166 -23.63 -19.81 4.94
CA HIS A 166 -24.40 -19.80 6.18
C HIS A 166 -24.55 -18.38 6.72
N THR A 167 -25.60 -18.12 7.50
CA THR A 167 -25.77 -16.88 8.28
C THR A 167 -26.07 -17.15 9.75
N VAL A 168 -25.88 -16.12 10.57
CA VAL A 168 -26.07 -16.23 12.03
C VAL A 168 -27.51 -16.59 12.41
N GLU A 169 -28.48 -16.24 11.56
CA GLU A 169 -29.92 -16.51 11.74
C GLU A 169 -30.27 -18.00 11.74
N GLU A 170 -29.40 -18.85 11.20
CA GLU A 170 -29.57 -20.31 11.21
C GLU A 170 -29.30 -20.94 12.58
N LEU A 171 -28.65 -20.21 13.49
CA LEU A 171 -28.38 -20.66 14.84
C LEU A 171 -29.46 -20.17 15.80
N ASP A 172 -29.93 -21.08 16.66
CA ASP A 172 -30.82 -20.74 17.77
C ASP A 172 -30.06 -19.90 18.81
N TYR A 173 -30.46 -18.63 18.92
CA TYR A 173 -29.77 -17.65 19.74
C TYR A 173 -29.67 -18.08 21.21
N ASP A 174 -30.82 -18.41 21.81
CA ASP A 174 -30.92 -18.72 23.23
C ASP A 174 -30.15 -20.01 23.56
N LYS A 175 -30.20 -21.01 22.67
CA LYS A 175 -29.41 -22.23 22.85
C LYS A 175 -27.91 -21.97 22.83
N VAL A 176 -27.42 -21.18 21.86
CA VAL A 176 -25.98 -20.89 21.74
C VAL A 176 -25.49 -20.05 22.91
N ILE A 177 -26.23 -19.01 23.30
CA ILE A 177 -25.92 -18.19 24.47
C ILE A 177 -25.88 -19.04 25.74
N ASN A 178 -26.89 -19.90 25.97
CA ASN A 178 -26.94 -20.76 27.15
C ASN A 178 -25.71 -21.69 27.24
N VAL A 179 -25.29 -22.28 26.12
CA VAL A 179 -24.07 -23.11 26.07
C VAL A 179 -22.83 -22.28 26.39
N LEU A 180 -22.69 -21.08 25.81
CA LEU A 180 -21.55 -20.21 26.04
C LEU A 180 -21.46 -19.71 27.48
N GLU A 181 -22.58 -19.28 28.07
CA GLU A 181 -22.63 -18.82 29.47
C GLU A 181 -22.28 -19.95 30.44
N ARG A 182 -22.85 -21.14 30.25
CA ARG A 182 -22.52 -22.32 31.07
C ARG A 182 -21.05 -22.70 30.92
N SER A 183 -20.51 -22.65 29.71
CA SER A 183 -19.09 -22.94 29.46
C SER A 183 -18.19 -21.92 30.13
N TRP A 184 -18.53 -20.63 30.08
CA TRP A 184 -17.80 -19.58 30.77
C TRP A 184 -17.86 -19.74 32.30
N GLN A 185 -19.02 -20.10 32.85
CA GLN A 185 -19.19 -20.31 34.29
C GLN A 185 -18.37 -21.51 34.79
N ALA A 186 -18.38 -22.60 34.03
CA ALA A 186 -17.64 -23.83 34.35
C ALA A 186 -16.13 -23.70 34.13
N GLU A 187 -15.68 -22.82 33.22
CA GLU A 187 -14.27 -22.63 32.94
C GLU A 187 -13.55 -21.88 34.06
N THR A 188 -12.37 -22.39 34.41
CA THR A 188 -11.48 -21.84 35.45
C THR A 188 -10.23 -21.18 34.88
N ASP A 189 -9.79 -21.62 33.69
CA ASP A 189 -8.68 -21.02 32.96
C ASP A 189 -9.08 -19.64 32.43
N LYS A 190 -8.33 -18.60 32.81
CA LYS A 190 -8.67 -17.21 32.47
C LYS A 190 -8.62 -16.92 30.97
N ASP A 191 -7.70 -17.54 30.23
CA ASP A 191 -7.56 -17.33 28.78
C ASP A 191 -8.72 -17.98 28.03
N LEU A 192 -9.11 -19.21 28.40
CA LEU A 192 -10.28 -19.89 27.83
C LEU A 192 -11.59 -19.22 28.25
N LYS A 193 -11.71 -18.77 29.49
CA LYS A 193 -12.88 -18.04 29.99
C LYS A 193 -13.09 -16.74 29.22
N LEU A 194 -12.03 -15.96 29.01
CA LEU A 194 -12.05 -14.77 28.16
C LEU A 194 -12.48 -15.10 26.73
N ARG A 195 -12.00 -16.22 26.18
CA ARG A 195 -12.34 -16.68 24.83
C ARG A 195 -13.81 -17.10 24.69
N TYR A 196 -14.45 -17.64 25.73
CA TYR A 196 -15.91 -17.81 25.76
C TYR A 196 -16.64 -16.46 25.84
N GLY A 197 -16.13 -15.53 26.65
CA GLY A 197 -16.64 -14.15 26.71
C GLY A 197 -16.61 -13.45 25.34
N TYR A 198 -15.51 -13.60 24.61
CA TYR A 198 -15.41 -13.13 23.23
C TYR A 198 -16.49 -13.73 22.31
N GLN A 199 -16.77 -15.03 22.41
CA GLN A 199 -17.80 -15.67 21.58
C GLN A 199 -19.20 -15.15 21.94
N LEU A 200 -19.50 -14.90 23.22
CA LEU A 200 -20.77 -14.26 23.64
C LEU A 200 -20.93 -12.89 22.97
N VAL A 201 -19.92 -12.03 23.08
CA VAL A 201 -19.95 -10.68 22.48
C VAL A 201 -20.08 -10.75 20.96
N ARG A 202 -19.26 -11.57 20.31
CA ARG A 202 -19.29 -11.75 18.85
C ARG A 202 -20.64 -12.28 18.39
N PHE A 203 -21.16 -13.32 19.02
CA PHE A 203 -22.42 -13.94 18.61
C PHE A 203 -23.61 -12.98 18.75
N ALA A 204 -23.69 -12.25 19.87
CA ALA A 204 -24.69 -11.20 20.06
C ALA A 204 -24.56 -10.06 19.04
N HIS A 205 -23.33 -9.61 18.76
CA HIS A 205 -23.08 -8.56 17.78
C HIS A 205 -23.55 -8.95 16.37
N TYR A 206 -23.21 -10.16 15.90
CA TYR A 206 -23.63 -10.63 14.58
C TYR A 206 -25.15 -10.86 14.51
N ASN A 207 -25.80 -11.29 15.60
CA ASN A 207 -27.27 -11.36 15.71
C ASN A 207 -27.95 -9.99 15.84
N LEU A 208 -27.21 -8.88 15.70
CA LEU A 208 -27.71 -7.51 15.84
C LEU A 208 -28.29 -7.20 17.23
N LYS A 209 -27.94 -8.00 18.25
CA LYS A 209 -28.29 -7.80 19.66
C LYS A 209 -27.28 -6.86 20.31
N HIS A 210 -27.19 -5.63 19.80
CA HIS A 210 -26.10 -4.71 20.12
C HIS A 210 -25.99 -4.36 21.61
N SER A 211 -27.12 -4.09 22.27
CA SER A 211 -27.13 -3.82 23.72
C SER A 211 -26.68 -5.04 24.53
N GLU A 212 -27.06 -6.24 24.12
CA GLU A 212 -26.62 -7.48 24.76
C GLU A 212 -25.12 -7.71 24.54
N ALA A 213 -24.59 -7.45 23.33
CA ALA A 213 -23.17 -7.57 23.05
C ALA A 213 -22.31 -6.68 23.97
N ILE A 214 -22.75 -5.43 24.21
CA ILE A 214 -22.09 -4.51 25.16
C ILE A 214 -22.16 -5.06 26.59
N ASN A 215 -23.34 -5.54 27.01
CA ASN A 215 -23.50 -6.15 28.34
C ASN A 215 -22.63 -7.39 28.51
N TYR A 216 -22.57 -8.27 27.50
CA TYR A 216 -21.71 -9.45 27.52
C TYR A 216 -20.23 -9.07 27.61
N PHE A 217 -19.81 -8.00 26.95
CA PHE A 217 -18.43 -7.52 27.09
C PHE A 217 -18.16 -7.10 28.54
N ASN A 218 -19.02 -6.27 29.12
CA ASN A 218 -18.84 -5.78 30.49
C ASN A 218 -18.86 -6.93 31.51
N SER A 219 -19.79 -7.87 31.37
CA SER A 219 -19.99 -8.96 32.34
C SER A 219 -19.04 -10.15 32.20
N TYR A 220 -18.63 -10.50 30.97
CA TYR A 220 -17.89 -11.73 30.68
C TYR A 220 -16.46 -11.51 30.16
N VAL A 221 -16.11 -10.27 29.80
CA VAL A 221 -14.77 -9.90 29.29
C VAL A 221 -14.09 -8.89 30.22
N GLU A 222 -14.67 -7.70 30.43
CA GLU A 222 -14.07 -6.64 31.27
C GLU A 222 -13.92 -7.08 32.74
N SER A 223 -14.93 -7.79 33.26
CA SER A 223 -14.97 -8.28 34.65
C SER A 223 -13.80 -9.21 35.02
N LEU A 224 -13.14 -9.83 34.03
CA LEU A 224 -11.99 -10.70 34.27
C LEU A 224 -10.71 -9.94 34.63
N ALA A 225 -10.67 -8.61 34.39
CA ALA A 225 -9.48 -7.77 34.54
C ALA A 225 -8.23 -8.38 33.87
N HIS A 226 -8.42 -9.07 32.74
CA HIS A 226 -7.40 -9.79 31.99
C HIS A 226 -7.45 -9.36 30.52
N LYS A 227 -6.40 -8.68 30.05
CA LYS A 227 -6.39 -7.97 28.75
C LYS A 227 -5.35 -8.50 27.75
N PRO A 228 -5.30 -9.81 27.44
CA PRO A 228 -4.51 -10.33 26.31
C PRO A 228 -5.19 -9.95 24.97
N ILE A 229 -4.62 -10.36 23.84
CA ILE A 229 -5.13 -9.96 22.52
C ILE A 229 -6.63 -10.23 22.30
N MET A 230 -7.15 -11.33 22.85
CA MET A 230 -8.57 -11.69 22.71
C MET A 230 -9.53 -10.72 23.39
N TYR A 231 -9.08 -10.02 24.44
CA TYR A 231 -9.84 -8.92 25.03
C TYR A 231 -10.08 -7.81 24.01
N TYR A 232 -9.02 -7.42 23.29
CA TYR A 232 -9.12 -6.38 22.28
C TYR A 232 -9.94 -6.83 21.06
N TYR A 233 -9.93 -8.12 20.72
CA TYR A 233 -10.81 -8.68 19.69
C TYR A 233 -12.28 -8.60 20.11
N ALA A 234 -12.60 -8.80 21.40
CA ALA A 234 -13.95 -8.58 21.92
C ALA A 234 -14.30 -7.08 21.94
N LEU A 235 -13.33 -6.21 22.23
CA LEU A 235 -13.51 -4.76 22.21
C LEU A 235 -13.86 -4.23 20.80
N ASP A 236 -13.26 -4.79 19.75
CA ASP A 236 -13.65 -4.48 18.36
C ASP A 236 -15.11 -4.84 18.07
N GLN A 237 -15.59 -5.98 18.58
CA GLN A 237 -17.00 -6.37 18.44
C GLN A 237 -17.93 -5.44 19.25
N LYS A 238 -17.54 -5.07 20.47
CA LYS A 238 -18.24 -4.07 21.27
C LYS A 238 -18.30 -2.73 20.53
N GLY A 239 -17.19 -2.24 19.97
CA GLY A 239 -17.15 -1.00 19.20
C GLY A 239 -18.10 -1.02 18.00
N GLY A 240 -18.25 -2.17 17.33
CA GLY A 240 -19.27 -2.38 16.29
C GLY A 240 -20.70 -2.24 16.81
N ALA A 241 -20.99 -2.82 17.98
CA ALA A 241 -22.28 -2.69 18.65
C ALA A 241 -22.57 -1.25 19.13
N GLU A 242 -21.59 -0.57 19.73
CA GLU A 242 -21.69 0.84 20.14
C GLU A 242 -22.02 1.72 18.94
N ARG A 243 -21.34 1.51 17.81
CA ARG A 243 -21.63 2.22 16.56
C ARG A 243 -23.06 1.98 16.09
N ALA A 244 -23.53 0.74 16.10
CA ALA A 244 -24.87 0.39 15.63
C ALA A 244 -25.98 1.03 16.49
N LEU A 245 -25.71 1.29 17.77
CA LEU A 245 -26.61 2.02 18.67
C LEU A 245 -26.48 3.56 18.60
N GLY A 246 -25.57 4.08 17.77
CA GLY A 246 -25.33 5.53 17.65
C GLY A 246 -24.39 6.10 18.71
N HIS A 247 -23.72 5.26 19.52
CA HIS A 247 -22.73 5.69 20.52
C HIS A 247 -21.36 5.94 19.88
N TYR A 248 -21.32 6.83 18.89
CA TYR A 248 -20.19 6.95 17.97
C TYR A 248 -18.86 7.31 18.65
N MET A 249 -18.86 8.18 19.66
CA MET A 249 -17.64 8.52 20.39
C MET A 249 -17.07 7.32 21.16
N GLN A 250 -17.94 6.52 21.80
CA GLN A 250 -17.50 5.31 22.47
C GLN A 250 -16.99 4.27 21.47
N ALA A 251 -17.65 4.11 20.33
CA ALA A 251 -17.18 3.25 19.25
C ALA A 251 -15.78 3.65 18.75
N HIS A 252 -15.54 4.95 18.56
CA HIS A 252 -14.21 5.45 18.21
C HIS A 252 -13.15 5.14 19.27
N TYR A 253 -13.49 5.29 20.56
CA TYR A 253 -12.58 4.94 21.65
C TYR A 253 -12.26 3.44 21.63
N ASP A 254 -13.27 2.59 21.51
CA ASP A 254 -13.12 1.13 21.48
C ASP A 254 -12.27 0.66 20.28
N PHE A 255 -12.56 1.18 19.07
CA PHE A 255 -11.76 0.88 17.87
C PHE A 255 -10.33 1.44 17.96
N PHE A 256 -10.13 2.60 18.60
CA PHE A 256 -8.81 3.16 18.81
C PHE A 256 -7.98 2.33 19.79
N ARG A 257 -8.56 1.89 20.93
CA ARG A 257 -7.88 0.97 21.84
C ARG A 257 -7.53 -0.34 21.12
N PHE A 258 -8.44 -0.88 20.31
CA PHE A 258 -8.14 -2.04 19.44
C PHE A 258 -7.00 -1.75 18.45
N PHE A 259 -6.97 -0.57 17.83
CA PHE A 259 -5.88 -0.14 16.96
C PHE A 259 -4.54 -0.14 17.69
N THR A 260 -4.45 0.51 18.85
CA THR A 260 -3.20 0.67 19.60
C THR A 260 -2.63 -0.67 20.04
N HIS A 261 -3.50 -1.56 20.54
CA HIS A 261 -3.10 -2.83 21.15
C HIS A 261 -3.01 -4.01 20.17
N THR A 262 -3.19 -3.79 18.87
CA THR A 262 -2.97 -4.81 17.85
C THR A 262 -1.82 -4.42 16.92
N LYS A 263 -1.04 -5.39 16.49
CA LYS A 263 0.01 -5.22 15.49
C LYS A 263 -0.49 -5.59 14.08
N ASN A 264 -1.34 -6.61 13.94
CA ASN A 264 -1.74 -7.12 12.62
C ASN A 264 -3.18 -6.72 12.18
N ARG A 265 -3.89 -5.91 12.98
CA ARG A 265 -5.28 -5.47 12.72
C ARG A 265 -5.46 -3.96 12.58
N LYS A 266 -4.38 -3.16 12.66
CA LYS A 266 -4.44 -1.69 12.62
C LYS A 266 -5.24 -1.12 11.44
N ALA A 267 -5.03 -1.62 10.22
CA ALA A 267 -5.80 -1.18 9.05
C ALA A 267 -7.31 -1.46 9.16
N ARG A 268 -7.69 -2.59 9.76
CA ARG A 268 -9.11 -2.93 9.99
C ARG A 268 -9.72 -2.04 11.06
N ALA A 269 -9.03 -1.85 12.17
CA ALA A 269 -9.45 -0.94 13.24
C ALA A 269 -9.68 0.48 12.70
N TYR A 270 -8.73 1.00 11.93
CA TYR A 270 -8.87 2.32 11.31
C TYR A 270 -9.98 2.39 10.26
N THR A 271 -10.25 1.29 9.53
CA THR A 271 -11.42 1.21 8.65
C THR A 271 -12.70 1.39 9.45
N SER A 272 -12.85 0.66 10.56
CA SER A 272 -14.02 0.75 11.45
C SER A 272 -14.20 2.16 12.00
N MET A 273 -13.13 2.84 12.42
CA MET A 273 -13.18 4.25 12.83
C MET A 273 -13.73 5.13 11.70
N ARG A 274 -13.17 5.04 10.49
CA ARG A 274 -13.56 5.89 9.35
C ARG A 274 -15.02 5.71 8.90
N VAL A 275 -15.59 4.52 9.06
CA VAL A 275 -17.00 4.28 8.66
C VAL A 275 -18.00 4.64 9.78
N THR A 276 -17.52 4.96 10.99
CA THR A 276 -18.37 5.31 12.13
C THR A 276 -18.97 6.70 11.94
N GLN A 277 -18.13 7.74 12.00
CA GLN A 277 -18.42 9.14 11.68
C GLN A 277 -17.09 9.89 11.58
N ASP A 278 -17.16 11.22 11.39
CA ASP A 278 -15.97 12.06 11.49
C ASP A 278 -15.35 12.00 12.89
N LEU A 279 -14.04 11.76 12.91
CA LEU A 279 -13.27 11.57 14.13
C LEU A 279 -13.13 12.89 14.90
N ASP A 280 -13.67 12.95 16.12
CA ASP A 280 -13.37 14.00 17.10
C ASP A 280 -12.00 13.72 17.73
N PHE A 281 -10.97 14.25 17.06
CA PHE A 281 -9.58 14.00 17.40
C PHE A 281 -9.20 14.51 18.79
N GLU A 282 -9.64 15.72 19.15
CA GLU A 282 -9.31 16.36 20.42
C GLU A 282 -9.84 15.56 21.61
N LYS A 283 -11.08 15.05 21.52
CA LYS A 283 -11.63 14.18 22.57
C LYS A 283 -10.87 12.88 22.72
N LEU A 284 -10.48 12.23 21.62
CA LEU A 284 -9.70 10.99 21.69
C LEU A 284 -8.30 11.24 22.26
N LEU A 285 -7.67 12.35 21.88
CA LEU A 285 -6.35 12.72 22.37
C LEU A 285 -6.38 13.02 23.88
N ALA A 286 -7.43 13.68 24.37
CA ALA A 286 -7.63 13.91 25.80
C ALA A 286 -7.81 12.61 26.60
N GLY A 287 -8.37 11.56 25.98
CA GLY A 287 -8.56 10.24 26.60
C GLY A 287 -7.38 9.27 26.43
N ALA A 288 -6.31 9.66 25.74
CA ALA A 288 -5.12 8.82 25.54
C ALA A 288 -4.22 8.83 26.80
N GLU A 289 -3.97 7.66 27.37
CA GLU A 289 -3.28 7.50 28.65
C GLU A 289 -1.76 7.43 28.45
N THR A 290 -1.33 6.77 27.38
CA THR A 290 0.10 6.50 27.14
C THR A 290 0.69 7.37 26.02
N THR A 291 2.01 7.57 26.06
CA THR A 291 2.74 8.23 24.96
C THR A 291 2.53 7.51 23.63
N ALA A 292 2.50 6.17 23.64
CA ALA A 292 2.27 5.37 22.44
C ALA A 292 0.87 5.61 21.85
N GLU A 293 -0.17 5.69 22.69
CA GLU A 293 -1.54 6.03 22.24
C GLU A 293 -1.61 7.43 21.64
N LYS A 294 -1.00 8.43 22.31
CA LYS A 294 -0.94 9.80 21.78
C LYS A 294 -0.24 9.83 20.42
N ASN A 295 0.87 9.10 20.28
CA ASN A 295 1.61 9.02 19.03
C ASN A 295 0.85 8.29 17.92
N ASP A 296 0.10 7.22 18.24
CA ASP A 296 -0.81 6.56 17.30
C ASP A 296 -1.90 7.51 16.81
N LEU A 297 -2.49 8.32 17.69
CA LEU A 297 -3.45 9.36 17.28
C LEU A 297 -2.81 10.40 16.36
N TYR A 298 -1.68 11.00 16.74
CA TYR A 298 -0.98 11.95 15.87
C TYR A 298 -0.62 11.32 14.52
N MET A 299 -0.21 10.06 14.48
CA MET A 299 0.02 9.35 13.23
C MET A 299 -1.24 9.28 12.37
N LEU A 300 -2.37 8.89 12.95
CA LEU A 300 -3.65 8.84 12.25
C LEU A 300 -4.09 10.23 11.78
N LEU A 301 -3.80 11.29 12.53
CA LEU A 301 -4.04 12.67 12.11
C LEU A 301 -3.19 13.06 10.89
N GLY A 302 -1.88 12.77 10.92
CA GLY A 302 -0.96 13.01 9.80
C GLY A 302 -1.21 12.10 8.59
N TYR A 303 -1.93 10.99 8.77
CA TYR A 303 -2.34 10.08 7.71
C TYR A 303 -3.61 10.55 6.97
N ARG A 304 -4.50 11.32 7.61
CA ARG A 304 -5.73 11.82 6.97
C ARG A 304 -5.42 12.64 5.72
N ASP A 305 -6.30 12.52 4.73
CA ASP A 305 -6.18 13.20 3.43
C ASP A 305 -5.98 14.72 3.60
N PHE A 306 -5.16 15.32 2.74
CA PHE A 306 -4.85 16.77 2.70
C PHE A 306 -4.13 17.36 3.92
N ASN A 307 -3.70 16.55 4.90
CA ASN A 307 -2.88 17.04 6.00
C ASN A 307 -1.38 17.03 5.66
N ASN A 308 -0.67 18.08 6.07
CA ASN A 308 0.79 18.07 6.11
C ASN A 308 1.26 17.09 7.21
N PRO A 309 1.95 15.98 6.87
CA PRO A 309 2.35 14.97 7.85
C PRO A 309 3.36 15.53 8.88
N LEU A 310 4.06 16.61 8.57
CA LEU A 310 5.12 17.16 9.42
C LEU A 310 4.59 17.81 10.71
N SER A 311 3.37 18.33 10.72
CA SER A 311 2.76 18.89 11.94
C SER A 311 2.58 17.81 13.00
N SER A 312 2.01 16.67 12.60
CA SER A 312 1.82 15.51 13.47
C SER A 312 3.14 14.83 13.83
N PHE A 313 4.06 14.73 12.87
CA PHE A 313 5.43 14.27 13.10
C PHE A 313 6.10 15.05 14.24
N ASN A 314 6.01 16.39 14.22
CA ASN A 314 6.63 17.24 15.23
C ASN A 314 6.10 16.94 16.63
N LYS A 315 4.80 16.67 16.77
CA LYS A 315 4.20 16.28 18.04
C LYS A 315 4.70 14.91 18.51
N ILE A 316 4.81 13.94 17.60
CA ILE A 316 5.30 12.60 17.91
C ILE A 316 6.74 12.65 18.42
N ILE A 317 7.64 13.34 17.72
CA ILE A 317 9.06 13.38 18.10
C ILE A 317 9.34 14.19 19.37
N GLN A 318 8.43 15.11 19.73
CA GLN A 318 8.46 15.80 21.03
C GLN A 318 8.09 14.86 22.17
N ASN A 319 7.16 13.94 21.94
CA ASN A 319 6.75 12.96 22.96
C ASN A 319 7.77 11.82 23.10
N ASP A 320 8.26 11.29 21.98
CA ASP A 320 9.26 10.23 21.93
C ASP A 320 10.06 10.30 20.61
N PRO A 321 11.37 10.62 20.65
CA PRO A 321 12.19 10.70 19.45
C PRO A 321 12.41 9.35 18.76
N ASN A 322 12.16 8.22 19.46
CA ASN A 322 12.27 6.87 18.90
C ASN A 322 10.92 6.30 18.44
N ALA A 323 9.86 7.11 18.42
CA ALA A 323 8.53 6.65 18.06
C ALA A 323 8.46 6.20 16.59
N PRO A 324 8.08 4.94 16.32
CA PRO A 324 8.03 4.41 14.95
C PRO A 324 6.99 5.10 14.07
N GLN A 325 5.95 5.69 14.66
CA GLN A 325 4.97 6.50 13.97
C GLN A 325 5.60 7.70 13.24
N ALA A 326 6.68 8.27 13.79
CA ALA A 326 7.41 9.35 13.13
C ALA A 326 8.08 8.87 11.84
N LYS A 327 8.62 7.65 11.82
CA LYS A 327 9.20 7.04 10.61
C LYS A 327 8.15 6.89 9.51
N VAL A 328 6.93 6.48 9.86
CA VAL A 328 5.79 6.36 8.91
C VAL A 328 5.49 7.72 8.27
N LEU A 329 5.30 8.77 9.07
CA LEU A 329 4.98 10.10 8.55
C LEU A 329 6.12 10.70 7.72
N MET A 330 7.38 10.44 8.10
CA MET A 330 8.53 10.86 7.31
C MET A 330 8.62 10.12 5.97
N ALA A 331 8.43 8.81 5.96
CA ALA A 331 8.43 8.03 4.71
C ALA A 331 7.33 8.50 3.75
N ARG A 332 6.15 8.86 4.27
CA ARG A 332 5.08 9.50 3.48
C ARG A 332 5.51 10.86 2.93
N ALA A 333 6.15 11.70 3.73
CA ALA A 333 6.64 13.01 3.30
C ALA A 333 7.68 12.88 2.17
N VAL A 334 8.63 11.96 2.30
CA VAL A 334 9.62 11.66 1.25
C VAL A 334 8.92 11.16 -0.02
N ASN A 335 8.00 10.21 0.10
CA ASN A 335 7.30 9.68 -1.08
C ASN A 335 6.39 10.71 -1.76
N GLN A 336 5.86 11.68 -1.01
CA GLN A 336 5.19 12.85 -1.61
C GLN A 336 6.17 13.68 -2.44
N LEU A 337 7.35 13.96 -1.89
CA LEU A 337 8.39 14.71 -2.61
C LEU A 337 8.86 13.96 -3.86
N GLU A 338 8.97 12.63 -3.83
CA GLU A 338 9.30 11.86 -5.03
C GLU A 338 8.25 12.01 -6.15
N ARG A 339 6.97 12.16 -5.81
CA ARG A 339 5.92 12.42 -6.81
C ARG A 339 6.06 13.78 -7.45
N ASP A 340 6.52 14.75 -6.68
CA ASP A 340 6.69 16.13 -7.14
C ASP A 340 7.97 16.29 -7.98
N TYR A 341 9.08 15.67 -7.56
CA TYR A 341 10.41 15.84 -8.16
C TYR A 341 10.80 14.78 -9.19
N PHE A 342 10.22 13.57 -9.09
CA PHE A 342 10.51 12.43 -9.98
C PHE A 342 9.27 11.92 -10.73
N PRO A 343 8.45 12.78 -11.35
CA PRO A 343 7.36 12.31 -12.21
C PRO A 343 7.93 11.59 -13.43
N ILE A 344 7.19 10.62 -13.96
CA ILE A 344 7.55 9.94 -15.22
C ILE A 344 7.40 10.89 -16.41
N HIS A 345 6.51 11.87 -16.27
CA HIS A 345 6.28 12.91 -17.26
C HIS A 345 6.40 14.28 -16.60
N TYR A 346 7.46 15.00 -16.97
CA TYR A 346 7.63 16.39 -16.56
C TYR A 346 6.68 17.28 -17.38
N SER A 347 5.66 17.82 -16.71
CA SER A 347 4.73 18.79 -17.29
C SER A 347 4.52 19.94 -16.33
N CYS A 348 4.41 21.16 -16.86
CA CYS A 348 4.06 22.30 -16.04
C CYS A 348 2.66 22.14 -15.44
N PRO A 349 2.48 22.47 -14.15
CA PRO A 349 1.18 22.38 -13.52
C PRO A 349 0.24 23.42 -14.15
N TYR A 350 -1.07 23.14 -14.10
CA TYR A 350 -2.08 24.02 -14.70
C TYR A 350 -2.02 25.46 -14.18
N ASN A 351 -1.64 25.66 -12.92
CA ASN A 351 -1.50 26.96 -12.27
C ASN A 351 -0.14 27.66 -12.53
N ASN A 352 0.81 27.01 -13.21
CA ASN A 352 2.07 27.62 -13.61
C ASN A 352 2.52 27.09 -14.98
N GLN A 353 1.82 27.47 -16.05
CA GLN A 353 2.07 26.99 -17.42
C GLN A 353 3.48 27.32 -17.96
N ASP A 354 4.15 28.33 -17.40
CA ASP A 354 5.48 28.78 -17.80
C ASP A 354 6.62 28.24 -16.92
N CYS A 355 6.35 27.25 -16.05
CA CYS A 355 7.32 26.72 -15.08
C CYS A 355 8.72 26.41 -15.66
N MET A 356 8.79 25.87 -16.88
CA MET A 356 10.07 25.52 -17.53
C MET A 356 10.94 26.73 -17.90
N LYS A 357 10.34 27.92 -18.05
CA LYS A 357 11.06 29.18 -18.32
C LYS A 357 11.72 29.74 -17.06
N GLU A 358 11.20 29.41 -15.89
CA GLU A 358 11.69 29.87 -14.58
C GLU A 358 12.93 29.09 -14.13
N LEU A 359 13.20 27.94 -14.77
CA LEU A 359 14.33 27.09 -14.45
C LEU A 359 15.63 27.63 -15.04
N ASN A 360 16.59 27.94 -14.17
CA ASN A 360 17.97 28.23 -14.54
C ASN A 360 18.72 26.96 -14.97
N ASP A 361 18.32 25.81 -14.42
CA ASP A 361 18.90 24.51 -14.70
C ASP A 361 17.79 23.54 -15.10
N ARG A 362 17.94 22.91 -16.27
CA ARG A 362 16.98 21.96 -16.86
C ARG A 362 17.44 20.51 -16.72
N ARG A 363 18.42 20.27 -15.86
CA ARG A 363 18.89 18.93 -15.50
C ARG A 363 17.91 18.27 -14.55
N ILE A 364 17.42 17.09 -14.92
CA ILE A 364 16.63 16.23 -14.02
C ILE A 364 17.47 15.84 -12.79
N PRO A 365 16.88 15.84 -11.56
CA PRO A 365 15.47 16.12 -11.24
C PRO A 365 15.09 17.60 -11.26
N LEU A 366 13.84 17.89 -11.62
CA LEU A 366 13.31 19.27 -11.73
C LEU A 366 12.29 19.57 -10.64
N ASP A 367 12.34 20.79 -10.11
CA ASP A 367 11.27 21.35 -9.28
C ASP A 367 10.30 22.15 -10.16
N LEU A 368 9.18 21.55 -10.53
CA LEU A 368 8.16 22.22 -11.35
C LEU A 368 7.03 22.83 -10.51
N ASN A 369 7.01 22.57 -9.20
CA ASN A 369 5.93 22.99 -8.30
C ASN A 369 6.47 23.89 -7.19
N ARG A 370 6.10 25.17 -7.22
CA ARG A 370 6.58 26.19 -6.27
C ARG A 370 6.36 25.83 -4.79
N GLU A 371 5.37 25.01 -4.47
CA GLU A 371 5.10 24.59 -3.08
C GLU A 371 6.03 23.47 -2.59
N SER A 372 6.54 22.65 -3.51
CA SER A 372 7.35 21.47 -3.21
C SER A 372 8.69 21.84 -2.58
N GLY A 373 9.32 22.95 -2.99
CA GLY A 373 10.55 23.46 -2.37
C GLY A 373 10.39 23.83 -0.88
N SER A 374 9.27 24.45 -0.49
CA SER A 374 9.00 24.76 0.93
C SER A 374 8.78 23.48 1.74
N PHE A 375 8.02 22.54 1.20
CA PHE A 375 7.75 21.26 1.84
C PHE A 375 9.02 20.41 1.97
N LEU A 376 9.91 20.44 0.97
CA LEU A 376 11.23 19.82 0.99
C LEU A 376 12.06 20.37 2.15
N GLN A 377 12.16 21.70 2.28
CA GLN A 377 12.94 22.32 3.35
C GLN A 377 12.39 21.98 4.74
N GLN A 378 11.06 21.95 4.90
CA GLN A 378 10.43 21.55 6.16
C GLN A 378 10.73 20.08 6.49
N SER A 379 10.64 19.19 5.51
CA SER A 379 10.93 17.76 5.65
C SER A 379 12.41 17.54 6.01
N LEU A 380 13.31 18.25 5.33
CA LEU A 380 14.75 18.22 5.60
C LEU A 380 15.06 18.70 7.01
N ASN A 381 14.50 19.82 7.45
CA ASN A 381 14.67 20.33 8.82
C ASN A 381 14.13 19.35 9.88
N ALA A 382 13.06 18.62 9.56
CA ALA A 382 12.52 17.57 10.42
C ALA A 382 13.44 16.34 10.49
N ALA A 383 13.95 15.88 9.35
CA ALA A 383 14.89 14.76 9.27
C ALA A 383 16.23 15.10 9.97
N LEU A 384 16.76 16.30 9.76
CA LEU A 384 17.99 16.79 10.41
C LEU A 384 17.90 16.80 11.94
N ARG A 385 16.75 17.22 12.50
CA ARG A 385 16.53 17.19 13.95
C ARG A 385 16.60 15.78 14.51
N GLN A 386 16.16 14.77 13.76
CA GLN A 386 16.25 13.38 14.16
C GLN A 386 17.66 12.81 13.94
N ALA A 387 18.25 13.05 12.78
CA ALA A 387 19.58 12.56 12.42
C ALA A 387 20.69 13.08 13.36
N ASN A 388 20.54 14.31 13.88
CA ASN A 388 21.48 14.92 14.81
C ASN A 388 21.11 14.76 16.30
N ASN A 389 20.05 14.02 16.61
CA ASN A 389 19.64 13.78 17.99
C ASN A 389 20.25 12.47 18.50
N ASN A 390 21.17 12.60 19.48
CA ASN A 390 21.84 11.46 20.10
C ASN A 390 20.91 10.52 20.88
N ALA A 391 19.69 10.93 21.21
CA ALA A 391 18.68 10.08 21.85
C ALA A 391 18.01 9.09 20.88
N VAL A 392 18.23 9.26 19.57
CA VAL A 392 17.63 8.43 18.51
C VAL A 392 18.49 7.19 18.30
N LYS A 393 17.88 6.01 18.46
CA LYS A 393 18.57 4.72 18.37
C LYS A 393 18.80 4.30 16.91
N GLU A 394 17.78 4.46 16.06
CA GLU A 394 17.84 4.04 14.65
C GLU A 394 18.36 5.16 13.76
N GLN A 395 19.59 5.63 14.03
CA GLN A 395 20.17 6.75 13.28
C GLN A 395 20.29 6.47 11.78
N GLY A 396 20.54 5.21 11.38
CA GLY A 396 20.69 4.82 9.98
C GLY A 396 19.49 5.20 9.10
N PHE A 397 18.25 5.04 9.59
CA PHE A 397 17.04 5.45 8.86
C PHE A 397 17.01 6.97 8.63
N TRP A 398 17.29 7.76 9.67
CA TRP A 398 17.24 9.22 9.59
C TRP A 398 18.38 9.81 8.78
N GLN A 399 19.58 9.22 8.86
CA GLN A 399 20.74 9.62 8.05
C GLN A 399 20.49 9.30 6.57
N LEU A 400 19.99 8.11 6.24
CA LEU A 400 19.59 7.76 4.87
C LEU A 400 18.51 8.72 4.35
N THR A 401 17.48 8.97 5.14
CA THR A 401 16.39 9.89 4.77
C THR A 401 16.90 11.31 4.57
N THR A 402 17.80 11.79 5.44
CA THR A 402 18.41 13.11 5.31
C THR A 402 19.25 13.21 4.05
N ALA A 403 20.07 12.20 3.75
CA ALA A 403 20.82 12.14 2.49
C ALA A 403 19.90 12.14 1.27
N TRP A 404 18.76 11.43 1.35
CA TRP A 404 17.76 11.39 0.28
C TRP A 404 17.12 12.75 0.01
N LEU A 405 16.82 13.50 1.06
CA LEU A 405 16.25 14.86 0.94
C LEU A 405 17.27 15.85 0.38
N TYR A 406 18.55 15.74 0.74
CA TYR A 406 19.61 16.52 0.11
C TYR A 406 19.82 16.14 -1.37
N TYR A 407 19.67 14.87 -1.72
CA TYR A 407 19.67 14.42 -3.11
C TYR A 407 18.53 15.05 -3.92
N ILE A 408 17.30 15.05 -3.38
CA ILE A 408 16.15 15.74 -4.01
C ILE A 408 16.44 17.24 -4.16
N GLN A 409 17.08 17.86 -3.18
CA GLN A 409 17.48 19.27 -3.23
C GLN A 409 18.59 19.56 -4.25
N GLY A 410 19.32 18.55 -4.73
CA GLY A 410 20.48 18.70 -5.60
C GLY A 410 21.80 19.01 -4.86
N ASP A 411 21.83 18.97 -3.53
CA ASP A 411 23.06 19.08 -2.74
C ASP A 411 23.73 17.71 -2.58
N TYR A 412 24.31 17.25 -3.68
CA TYR A 412 24.96 15.94 -3.79
C TYR A 412 26.12 15.76 -2.82
N LYS A 413 26.85 16.84 -2.52
CA LYS A 413 27.97 16.80 -1.58
C LYS A 413 27.48 16.49 -0.16
N THR A 414 26.50 17.25 0.33
CA THR A 414 25.94 17.02 1.67
C THR A 414 25.21 15.68 1.74
N ALA A 415 24.56 15.24 0.66
CA ALA A 415 23.96 13.91 0.58
C ALA A 415 25.01 12.80 0.80
N ARG A 416 26.17 12.87 0.14
CA ARG A 416 27.30 11.94 0.34
C ARG A 416 27.83 11.98 1.77
N ASP A 417 27.95 13.15 2.36
CA ASP A 417 28.44 13.29 3.75
C ASP A 417 27.53 12.55 4.74
N TYR A 418 26.19 12.62 4.56
CA TYR A 418 25.25 11.87 5.39
C TYR A 418 25.27 10.36 5.10
N LEU A 419 25.46 9.94 3.84
CA LEU A 419 25.67 8.52 3.52
C LEU A 419 26.95 7.97 4.13
N GLY A 420 28.02 8.77 4.16
CA GLY A 420 29.30 8.39 4.75
C GLY A 420 29.22 8.17 6.26
N LYS A 421 28.39 8.94 6.96
CA LYS A 421 28.11 8.78 8.41
C LYS A 421 27.24 7.56 8.73
N MET A 422 26.57 7.00 7.74
CA MET A 422 25.57 5.96 7.95
C MET A 422 26.21 4.60 8.24
N GLU A 423 25.98 4.12 9.45
CA GLU A 423 26.25 2.75 9.88
C GLU A 423 24.92 2.03 10.12
N SER A 424 24.72 0.87 9.49
CA SER A 424 23.56 0.03 9.74
C SER A 424 23.92 -1.44 9.54
N GLY A 425 23.44 -2.28 10.46
CA GLY A 425 23.47 -3.73 10.31
C GLY A 425 22.35 -4.27 9.41
N ASP A 426 21.36 -3.45 9.04
CA ASP A 426 20.25 -3.88 8.19
C ASP A 426 20.64 -3.82 6.70
N SER A 427 20.66 -4.98 6.06
CA SER A 427 20.97 -5.14 4.63
C SER A 427 20.05 -4.34 3.70
N ARG A 428 18.80 -4.04 4.08
CA ARG A 428 17.86 -3.22 3.31
C ARG A 428 18.30 -1.76 3.28
N ILE A 429 18.66 -1.22 4.43
CA ILE A 429 19.18 0.15 4.56
C ILE A 429 20.51 0.26 3.79
N THR A 430 21.41 -0.73 3.92
CA THR A 430 22.67 -0.76 3.16
C THR A 430 22.42 -0.80 1.65
N ARG A 431 21.51 -1.64 1.16
CA ARG A 431 21.13 -1.66 -0.27
C ARG A 431 20.56 -0.32 -0.75
N GLN A 432 19.78 0.37 0.07
CA GLN A 432 19.25 1.71 -0.29
C GLN A 432 20.34 2.78 -0.25
N LYS A 433 21.34 2.68 0.63
CA LYS A 433 22.54 3.51 0.60
C LYS A 433 23.32 3.34 -0.70
N ASP A 434 23.58 2.10 -1.12
CA ASP A 434 24.31 1.83 -2.37
C ASP A 434 23.55 2.37 -3.59
N ARG A 435 22.22 2.21 -3.60
CA ARG A 435 21.37 2.79 -4.64
C ARG A 435 21.41 4.31 -4.65
N LEU A 436 21.33 4.97 -3.50
CA LEU A 436 21.41 6.42 -3.44
C LEU A 436 22.79 6.93 -3.86
N ALA A 437 23.86 6.25 -3.48
CA ALA A 437 25.22 6.60 -3.91
C ALA A 437 25.34 6.61 -5.45
N MET A 438 24.82 5.57 -6.11
CA MET A 438 24.75 5.51 -7.57
C MET A 438 23.86 6.62 -8.17
N LEU A 439 22.67 6.86 -7.59
CA LEU A 439 21.79 7.95 -8.05
C LEU A 439 22.53 9.29 -7.99
N ILE A 440 23.29 9.55 -6.93
CA ILE A 440 24.12 10.75 -6.80
C ILE A 440 25.22 10.78 -7.87
N ASP A 441 26.00 9.71 -8.03
CA ASP A 441 27.11 9.65 -9.01
C ASP A 441 26.67 10.00 -10.44
N ILE A 442 25.47 9.55 -10.83
CA ILE A 442 24.93 9.76 -12.17
C ILE A 442 24.24 11.12 -12.28
N SER A 443 23.41 11.51 -11.31
CA SER A 443 22.65 12.77 -11.37
C SER A 443 23.53 14.00 -11.20
N GLU A 444 24.67 13.92 -10.50
CA GLU A 444 25.56 15.07 -10.31
C GLU A 444 26.28 15.49 -11.59
N GLN A 445 26.45 14.58 -12.55
CA GLN A 445 27.18 14.88 -13.77
C GLN A 445 26.45 15.95 -14.59
N PRO A 446 27.11 17.08 -14.91
CA PRO A 446 26.52 18.09 -15.79
C PRO A 446 26.41 17.61 -17.24
N GLU A 447 27.36 16.80 -17.67
CA GLU A 447 27.47 16.23 -19.02
C GLU A 447 27.94 14.77 -18.91
N ILE A 448 27.59 13.96 -19.91
CA ILE A 448 28.03 12.57 -19.97
C ILE A 448 29.24 12.49 -20.91
N THR A 449 30.43 12.41 -20.30
CA THR A 449 31.71 12.32 -21.01
C THR A 449 32.05 10.87 -21.38
N PRO A 450 32.93 10.63 -22.37
CA PRO A 450 33.39 9.28 -22.70
C PRO A 450 33.95 8.51 -21.49
N ASP A 451 34.78 9.16 -20.66
CA ASP A 451 35.33 8.54 -19.44
C ASP A 451 34.23 8.14 -18.46
N PHE A 452 33.19 8.96 -18.31
CA PHE A 452 32.04 8.64 -17.47
C PHE A 452 31.19 7.52 -18.07
N GLU A 453 31.03 7.47 -19.40
CA GLU A 453 30.38 6.33 -20.08
C GLU A 453 31.11 5.02 -19.79
N GLU A 454 32.45 5.02 -19.68
CA GLU A 454 33.22 3.81 -19.37
C GLU A 454 32.97 3.36 -17.93
N LEU A 455 32.94 4.33 -17.00
CA LEU A 455 32.59 4.11 -15.60
C LEU A 455 31.17 3.55 -15.46
N LEU A 456 30.19 4.15 -16.13
CA LEU A 456 28.79 3.70 -16.11
C LEU A 456 28.66 2.23 -16.51
N VAL A 457 29.35 1.81 -17.56
CA VAL A 457 29.28 0.40 -18.01
C VAL A 457 29.97 -0.52 -17.00
N LYS A 458 31.15 -0.11 -16.52
CA LYS A 458 31.97 -0.92 -15.63
C LYS A 458 31.28 -1.13 -14.27
N ASP A 459 30.77 -0.06 -13.69
CA ASP A 459 30.28 -0.06 -12.30
C ASP A 459 28.76 -0.25 -12.23
N TYR A 460 28.01 0.19 -13.25
CA TYR A 460 26.53 0.19 -13.27
C TYR A 460 25.90 -0.53 -14.47
N GLY A 461 26.67 -1.16 -15.36
CA GLY A 461 26.16 -1.72 -16.62
C GLY A 461 25.07 -2.77 -16.47
N SER A 462 25.03 -3.50 -15.34
CA SER A 462 24.01 -4.52 -15.05
C SER A 462 22.60 -3.94 -14.84
N ILE A 463 22.50 -2.66 -14.47
CA ILE A 463 21.22 -1.98 -14.21
C ILE A 463 20.49 -1.61 -15.51
N PHE A 464 21.24 -1.39 -16.58
CA PHE A 464 20.73 -0.95 -17.89
C PHE A 464 20.48 -2.10 -18.87
N ASN A 465 20.39 -3.35 -18.41
CA ASN A 465 20.19 -4.50 -19.28
C ASN A 465 18.74 -4.57 -19.82
N ILE A 466 18.55 -4.16 -21.07
CA ILE A 466 17.26 -3.90 -21.76
C ILE A 466 16.35 -5.14 -21.85
N ASP A 467 16.89 -6.35 -21.90
CA ASP A 467 16.09 -7.60 -22.00
C ASP A 467 15.17 -7.79 -20.77
N SER A 468 15.53 -7.20 -19.62
CA SER A 468 14.73 -7.22 -18.40
C SER A 468 13.64 -6.14 -18.36
N ILE A 469 13.83 -5.03 -19.07
CA ILE A 469 12.93 -3.87 -19.11
C ILE A 469 11.82 -4.11 -20.15
N ALA A 470 12.16 -4.70 -21.30
CA ALA A 470 11.21 -5.02 -22.37
C ALA A 470 10.25 -6.18 -22.01
N ALA A 471 10.68 -7.12 -21.14
CA ALA A 471 9.85 -8.25 -20.71
C ALA A 471 8.74 -7.86 -19.70
N ALA A 472 8.81 -6.67 -19.10
CA ALA A 472 7.93 -6.26 -18.00
C ALA A 472 6.56 -5.69 -18.45
N GLY A 473 6.39 -5.38 -19.74
CA GLY A 473 5.16 -4.80 -20.28
C GLY A 473 4.79 -3.43 -19.67
N TYR A 474 3.66 -2.87 -20.10
CA TYR A 474 3.12 -1.58 -19.63
C TYR A 474 2.68 -1.55 -18.14
N SER A 475 2.93 -2.61 -17.36
CA SER A 475 2.27 -2.85 -16.08
C SER A 475 3.20 -2.82 -14.86
N TYR A 476 4.47 -2.42 -15.01
CA TYR A 476 5.40 -2.29 -13.90
C TYR A 476 5.74 -0.81 -13.66
N PRO A 477 5.67 -0.29 -12.41
CA PRO A 477 6.05 1.08 -12.14
C PRO A 477 7.53 1.25 -12.50
N PRO A 478 7.92 2.37 -13.11
CA PRO A 478 9.29 2.51 -13.55
C PRO A 478 10.17 2.73 -12.31
N GLY A 479 11.11 1.81 -12.14
CA GLY A 479 12.04 1.80 -11.02
C GLY A 479 13.30 2.62 -11.31
N VAL A 480 14.33 2.38 -10.49
CA VAL A 480 15.67 2.97 -10.63
C VAL A 480 16.22 2.97 -12.07
N PRO A 481 16.12 1.88 -12.87
CA PRO A 481 16.64 1.89 -14.24
C PRO A 481 15.96 2.92 -15.15
N GLY A 482 14.64 3.08 -15.04
CA GLY A 482 13.90 4.05 -15.85
C GLY A 482 14.31 5.47 -15.51
N PHE A 483 14.38 5.79 -14.21
CA PHE A 483 14.77 7.12 -13.75
C PHE A 483 16.18 7.49 -14.22
N LEU A 484 17.13 6.57 -14.09
CA LEU A 484 18.50 6.79 -14.57
C LEU A 484 18.56 6.95 -16.10
N THR A 485 17.71 6.23 -16.84
CA THR A 485 17.60 6.37 -18.30
C THR A 485 17.10 7.76 -18.68
N ASP A 486 16.13 8.31 -17.93
CA ASP A 486 15.65 9.69 -18.10
C ASP A 486 16.73 10.73 -17.79
N VAL A 487 17.48 10.54 -16.70
CA VAL A 487 18.61 11.41 -16.33
C VAL A 487 19.65 11.43 -17.44
N LEU A 488 20.10 10.26 -17.92
CA LEU A 488 21.10 10.16 -18.97
C LEU A 488 20.60 10.77 -20.28
N ALA A 489 19.37 10.45 -20.71
CA ALA A 489 18.78 11.02 -21.92
C ALA A 489 18.66 12.54 -21.83
N ASN A 490 18.28 13.08 -20.67
CA ASN A 490 18.24 14.51 -20.41
C ASN A 490 19.63 15.16 -20.52
N ARG A 491 20.69 14.55 -19.96
CA ARG A 491 22.06 15.09 -20.10
C ARG A 491 22.53 15.09 -21.56
N TYR A 492 22.35 13.97 -22.28
CA TYR A 492 22.68 13.90 -23.71
C TYR A 492 21.92 14.94 -24.53
N PHE A 493 20.64 15.16 -24.22
CA PHE A 493 19.84 16.18 -24.90
C PHE A 493 20.39 17.59 -24.67
N LEU A 494 20.72 17.93 -23.42
CA LEU A 494 21.25 19.25 -23.06
C LEU A 494 22.62 19.53 -23.68
N GLN A 495 23.48 18.51 -23.80
CA GLN A 495 24.78 18.62 -24.50
C GLN A 495 24.68 18.45 -26.03
N LYS A 496 23.45 18.40 -26.59
CA LYS A 496 23.14 18.28 -28.03
C LYS A 496 23.54 16.96 -28.69
N ASP A 497 23.74 15.90 -27.91
CA ASP A 497 23.92 14.53 -28.41
C ASP A 497 22.53 13.87 -28.61
N TYR A 498 21.78 14.41 -29.57
CA TYR A 498 20.37 14.05 -29.77
C TYR A 498 20.16 12.58 -30.16
N ALA A 499 21.11 11.98 -30.88
CA ALA A 499 21.04 10.57 -31.26
C ALA A 499 21.05 9.66 -30.02
N LYS A 500 21.98 9.87 -29.07
CA LYS A 500 22.01 9.09 -27.84
C LYS A 500 20.82 9.37 -26.94
N ALA A 501 20.43 10.64 -26.80
CA ALA A 501 19.26 11.02 -26.03
C ALA A 501 17.99 10.32 -26.54
N PHE A 502 17.79 10.32 -27.86
CA PHE A 502 16.65 9.68 -28.50
C PHE A 502 16.64 8.16 -28.28
N LEU A 503 17.76 7.48 -28.56
CA LEU A 503 17.83 6.01 -28.52
C LEU A 503 17.78 5.42 -27.11
N LEU A 504 18.00 6.22 -26.06
CA LEU A 504 17.76 5.79 -24.67
C LEU A 504 16.27 5.69 -24.33
N GLN A 505 15.44 6.50 -25.00
CA GLN A 505 14.01 6.66 -24.67
C GLN A 505 13.08 6.08 -25.74
N ASN A 506 13.59 5.89 -26.96
CA ASN A 506 12.79 5.55 -28.13
C ASN A 506 13.46 4.49 -28.99
N HIS A 507 12.62 3.70 -29.67
CA HIS A 507 13.05 2.89 -30.80
C HIS A 507 13.13 3.75 -32.07
N ILE A 508 14.04 3.38 -32.98
CA ILE A 508 14.17 4.07 -34.28
C ILE A 508 12.86 4.05 -35.09
N THR A 509 12.01 3.04 -34.88
CA THR A 509 10.69 2.91 -35.51
C THR A 509 9.73 4.05 -35.13
N ALA A 510 9.97 4.77 -34.02
CA ALA A 510 9.18 5.95 -33.69
C ALA A 510 9.31 7.07 -34.74
N LEU A 511 10.41 7.10 -35.50
CA LEU A 511 10.62 8.05 -36.60
C LEU A 511 9.88 7.69 -37.89
N GLU A 512 9.28 6.49 -37.98
CA GLU A 512 8.42 6.13 -39.13
C GLU A 512 7.16 6.99 -39.17
N TYR A 513 6.62 7.37 -38.01
CA TYR A 513 5.40 8.15 -37.89
C TYR A 513 5.64 9.67 -37.85
N ARG A 514 6.82 10.10 -37.39
CA ARG A 514 7.27 11.50 -37.43
C ARG A 514 8.74 11.57 -37.84
N PRO A 515 9.03 11.58 -39.15
CA PRO A 515 10.40 11.63 -39.65
C PRO A 515 11.12 12.92 -39.24
N ASP A 516 12.36 12.79 -38.79
CA ASP A 516 13.29 13.89 -38.52
C ASP A 516 14.64 13.55 -39.16
N MET A 517 14.98 14.27 -40.23
CA MET A 517 16.16 13.97 -41.03
C MET A 517 17.47 14.28 -40.30
N GLU A 518 17.51 15.36 -39.50
CA GLU A 518 18.71 15.72 -38.74
C GLU A 518 19.01 14.65 -37.68
N LEU A 519 17.97 14.16 -37.01
CA LEU A 519 18.11 13.09 -36.04
C LEU A 519 18.49 11.75 -36.68
N LEU A 520 17.92 11.41 -37.85
CA LEU A 520 18.28 10.20 -38.60
C LEU A 520 19.76 10.21 -39.04
N GLU A 521 20.25 11.35 -39.53
CA GLU A 521 21.66 11.52 -39.87
C GLU A 521 22.57 11.37 -38.65
N ALA A 522 22.20 11.99 -37.52
CA ALA A 522 22.94 11.86 -36.27
C ALA A 522 22.98 10.40 -35.76
N ILE A 523 21.86 9.67 -35.85
CA ILE A 523 21.79 8.24 -35.51
C ILE A 523 22.65 7.42 -36.47
N GLY A 524 22.63 7.72 -37.76
CA GLY A 524 23.47 7.09 -38.77
C GLY A 524 24.97 7.27 -38.47
N ALA A 525 25.38 8.51 -38.15
CA ALA A 525 26.75 8.82 -37.76
C ALA A 525 27.19 8.05 -36.50
N LEU A 526 26.33 7.98 -35.49
CA LEU A 526 26.57 7.19 -34.28
C LEU A 526 26.74 5.69 -34.60
N TYR A 527 25.90 5.15 -35.48
CA TYR A 527 25.95 3.75 -35.91
C TYR A 527 27.24 3.40 -36.66
N HIS A 528 27.84 4.34 -37.39
CA HIS A 528 29.07 4.11 -38.15
C HIS A 528 30.37 4.40 -37.37
N LYS A 529 30.28 4.87 -36.11
CA LYS A 529 31.45 5.10 -35.25
C LYS A 529 32.16 3.77 -34.95
N LYS A 530 33.49 3.71 -35.22
CA LYS A 530 34.31 2.48 -35.10
C LYS A 530 34.43 1.99 -33.64
N ASP A 531 34.56 2.91 -32.69
CA ASP A 531 34.63 2.62 -31.26
C ASP A 531 33.25 2.77 -30.62
N LYS A 532 32.40 1.76 -30.82
CA LYS A 532 31.08 1.73 -30.17
C LYS A 532 31.26 1.39 -28.69
N MET A 533 31.17 2.41 -27.84
CA MET A 533 31.05 2.19 -26.40
C MET A 533 29.82 1.31 -26.05
N PRO A 534 29.83 0.55 -24.95
CA PRO A 534 28.81 -0.45 -24.68
C PRO A 534 27.38 0.09 -24.48
N LEU A 535 27.22 1.32 -23.99
CA LEU A 535 25.92 2.02 -23.98
C LEU A 535 25.37 2.23 -25.42
N ASN A 536 26.26 2.40 -26.40
CA ASN A 536 25.91 2.45 -27.83
C ASN A 536 25.53 1.06 -28.40
N LYS A 537 25.86 -0.03 -27.69
CA LYS A 537 25.40 -1.39 -28.04
C LYS A 537 23.98 -1.66 -27.51
N CYS A 538 23.65 -1.16 -26.32
CA CYS A 538 22.28 -1.16 -25.80
C CYS A 538 21.31 -0.41 -26.73
N SER A 539 21.72 0.76 -27.24
CA SER A 539 20.93 1.56 -28.19
C SER A 539 20.98 1.09 -29.66
N SER A 540 21.85 0.14 -30.03
CA SER A 540 21.86 -0.47 -31.37
C SER A 540 21.18 -1.83 -31.45
N ALA A 541 20.81 -2.43 -30.32
CA ALA A 541 19.94 -3.62 -30.25
C ALA A 541 18.49 -3.33 -30.69
N THR A 542 18.12 -2.05 -30.85
CA THR A 542 16.82 -1.59 -31.36
C THR A 542 16.73 -1.49 -32.88
N PHE A 543 17.81 -1.78 -33.62
CA PHE A 543 17.70 -2.12 -35.03
C PHE A 543 17.08 -3.52 -35.13
N PRO A 544 15.99 -3.72 -35.88
CA PRO A 544 15.56 -5.06 -36.23
C PRO A 544 16.77 -5.74 -36.88
N ARG A 545 17.27 -6.85 -36.30
CA ARG A 545 18.19 -7.71 -37.01
C ARG A 545 17.47 -8.09 -38.30
N GLY A 546 17.95 -7.55 -39.42
CA GLY A 546 17.38 -7.81 -40.74
C GLY A 546 17.22 -9.31 -40.88
N ASN A 547 15.97 -9.75 -40.91
CA ASN A 547 15.63 -11.13 -41.16
C ASN A 547 16.06 -11.39 -42.60
N THR A 548 17.27 -11.91 -42.79
CA THR A 548 17.72 -12.54 -44.03
C THR A 548 17.02 -13.89 -44.15
N ALA A 549 15.70 -13.87 -44.08
CA ALA A 549 14.83 -14.94 -44.53
C ALA A 549 14.20 -14.43 -45.82
N THR A 550 14.85 -14.79 -46.92
CA THR A 550 14.32 -14.82 -48.27
C THR A 550 12.79 -14.90 -48.30
N ARG A 551 12.11 -13.80 -48.67
CA ARG A 551 10.76 -13.89 -49.24
C ARG A 551 10.92 -14.63 -50.56
N LYS A 552 10.76 -15.96 -50.51
CA LYS A 552 10.40 -16.73 -51.70
C LYS A 552 9.05 -16.22 -52.17
N ASN A 553 9.07 -15.52 -53.30
CA ASN A 553 7.91 -15.38 -54.17
C ASN A 553 7.32 -16.78 -54.39
N SER A 554 6.10 -17.01 -53.92
CA SER A 554 5.23 -18.07 -54.44
C SER A 554 4.06 -17.40 -55.15
N ILE A 555 4.33 -17.02 -56.38
CA ILE A 555 3.33 -16.96 -57.45
C ILE A 555 2.86 -18.41 -57.63
N SER A 556 1.60 -18.71 -57.35
CA SER A 556 0.95 -19.94 -57.83
C SER A 556 0.12 -19.60 -59.06
N PRO A 557 0.31 -20.28 -60.19
CA PRO A 557 -0.61 -20.19 -61.31
C PRO A 557 -1.86 -21.03 -61.05
N GLU A 558 -3.01 -20.45 -61.39
CA GLU A 558 -4.26 -20.99 -61.97
C GLU A 558 -4.46 -22.52 -62.12
N PRO A 559 -5.73 -23.00 -62.14
CA PRO A 559 -6.41 -23.06 -63.43
C PRO A 559 -7.93 -22.80 -63.44
N ALA A 560 -8.41 -22.65 -64.68
CA ALA A 560 -9.70 -22.20 -65.19
C ALA A 560 -10.93 -23.10 -64.96
N SER A 561 -12.09 -22.50 -65.32
CA SER A 561 -13.36 -23.08 -65.81
C SER A 561 -14.24 -23.87 -64.85
N MET A 562 -15.32 -23.28 -64.33
CA MET A 562 -16.68 -23.20 -64.90
C MET A 562 -17.54 -22.29 -64.03
#